data_AF-A0A7V3BW71-F1
#
_entry.id   AF-A0A7V3BW71-F1
#
_cell.length_a   1.000
_cell.length_b   1.000
_cell.length_c   1.000
_cell.angle_alpha   90.00
_cell.angle_beta   90.00
_cell.angle_gamma   90.00
#
_symmetry.space_group_name_H-M   'P 1'
#
loop_
_entity.id
_entity.type
_entity.pdbx_description
1 polymer ?
#
loop_
_entity_poly.entity_id
_entity_poly.type
_entity_poly.pdbx_seq_one_letter_code
_entity_poly.pdbx_strand_id
1 'polypeptide(L)'
;MKQDRFEALERFVPLFETPEPSFERFVHRRERKRRNQRITAAVVGIGVFVAAVWFATGGPFDRARTPAVPGGGVPRPSVTGPAGVPGYPGRVGIVGLPPAEAIPSAPSRGELVVGVMFGHTGGDPGRFGLHLYADGRLIWQKLGEGYAGGDPTPTGLIEQRLTPEGVELIRSEVLSLRMFDRDRHLVGGYVPYFGQIEVQDRGRLVRVTWGDVGPAGPDTPATPEQAQALERLDARLEDLGSWLPANAWEDQEPKPFVPSRYSICYVTVPGVGLDRVLGSLPRSAEELLRPLDRSHEVSDRYGPVGTGFEIWCSTVATDEARSLAEILDAADAADSVSRDVFGLRYEFGPRKPGAVDVTLMLEPMLPHQP
;
A
#
# COMPACT_ATOMS: atom_id res chain seq x y z
N MET A 1 -35.44 48.37 -12.52
CA MET A 1 -34.74 48.26 -11.22
C MET A 1 -33.87 47.01 -11.22
N LYS A 2 -32.59 47.14 -11.60
CA LYS A 2 -31.56 46.10 -11.53
C LYS A 2 -30.35 46.72 -10.83
N GLN A 3 -30.53 47.02 -9.55
CA GLN A 3 -29.45 47.51 -8.70
C GLN A 3 -28.73 46.30 -8.07
N ASP A 4 -27.40 46.31 -8.23
CA ASP A 4 -26.45 46.08 -7.15
C ASP A 4 -26.28 44.68 -6.55
N ARG A 5 -26.07 43.67 -7.41
CA ARG A 5 -25.27 42.50 -6.98
C ARG A 5 -23.76 42.80 -6.96
N PHE A 6 -23.29 43.75 -7.76
CA PHE A 6 -21.87 44.11 -7.82
C PHE A 6 -21.45 45.01 -6.66
N GLU A 7 -22.28 46.00 -6.32
CA GLU A 7 -22.03 46.88 -5.17
C GLU A 7 -22.08 46.12 -3.83
N ALA A 8 -22.91 45.07 -3.76
CA ALA A 8 -22.92 44.16 -2.61
C ALA A 8 -21.60 43.41 -2.45
N LEU A 9 -20.95 42.99 -3.55
CA LEU A 9 -19.68 42.27 -3.50
C LEU A 9 -18.50 43.20 -3.14
N GLU A 10 -18.47 44.42 -3.66
CA GLU A 10 -17.42 45.40 -3.31
C GLU A 10 -17.41 45.76 -1.82
N ARG A 11 -18.57 45.75 -1.16
CA ARG A 11 -18.67 46.02 0.28
C ARG A 11 -17.99 44.95 1.15
N PHE A 12 -17.84 43.72 0.66
CA PHE A 12 -17.22 42.61 1.42
C PHE A 12 -15.74 42.39 1.10
N VAL A 13 -15.18 43.03 0.06
CA VAL A 13 -13.75 42.90 -0.31
C VAL A 13 -12.78 43.23 0.84
N PRO A 14 -13.01 44.25 1.69
CA PRO A 14 -12.08 44.57 2.78
C PRO A 14 -12.09 43.56 3.94
N LEU A 15 -13.07 42.64 3.99
CA LEU A 15 -13.19 41.64 5.05
C LEU A 15 -12.45 40.35 4.73
N PHE A 16 -11.93 40.20 3.51
CA PHE A 16 -11.02 39.13 3.15
C PHE A 16 -9.60 39.62 3.36
N GLU A 17 -9.02 39.29 4.52
CA GLU A 17 -7.56 39.31 4.65
C GLU A 17 -7.01 38.41 3.55
N THR A 18 -6.20 38.99 2.66
CA THR A 18 -5.52 38.23 1.62
C THR A 18 -4.54 37.31 2.35
N PRO A 19 -4.70 35.97 2.29
CA PRO A 19 -3.73 35.08 2.91
C PRO A 19 -2.39 35.35 2.23
N GLU A 20 -1.41 35.82 3.00
CA GLU A 20 -0.07 36.04 2.48
C GLU A 20 0.40 34.75 1.79
N PRO A 21 0.68 34.77 0.48
CA PRO A 21 1.22 33.60 -0.18
C PRO A 21 2.62 33.38 0.39
N SER A 22 2.78 32.32 1.19
CA SER A 22 4.07 31.90 1.77
C SER A 22 5.08 31.54 0.68
N PHE A 23 5.73 32.57 0.13
CA PHE A 23 6.78 32.47 -0.88
C PHE A 23 7.93 31.56 -0.40
N GLU A 24 8.12 31.45 0.92
CA GLU A 24 9.05 30.55 1.57
C GLU A 24 8.82 29.07 1.25
N ARG A 25 7.56 28.61 1.14
CA ARG A 25 7.26 27.22 0.76
C ARG A 25 7.71 26.91 -0.68
N PHE A 26 7.60 27.88 -1.58
CA PHE A 26 8.07 27.73 -2.97
C PHE A 26 9.60 27.73 -3.06
N VAL A 27 10.28 28.54 -2.25
CA VAL A 27 11.76 28.57 -2.19
C VAL A 27 12.29 27.24 -1.66
N HIS A 28 11.73 26.70 -0.57
CA HIS A 28 12.15 25.41 -0.03
C HIS A 28 11.92 24.23 -0.97
N ARG A 29 10.82 24.24 -1.76
CA ARG A 29 10.57 23.20 -2.77
C ARG A 29 11.58 23.25 -3.91
N ARG A 30 12.02 24.45 -4.31
CA ARG A 30 13.04 24.64 -5.37
C ARG A 30 14.44 24.24 -4.91
N GLU A 31 14.80 24.51 -3.66
CA GLU A 31 16.09 24.10 -3.09
C GLU A 31 16.21 22.59 -2.93
N ARG A 32 15.16 21.89 -2.45
CA ARG A 32 15.16 20.42 -2.38
C ARG A 32 15.39 19.77 -3.75
N LYS A 33 14.83 20.34 -4.82
CA LYS A 33 15.02 19.85 -6.21
C LYS A 33 16.46 20.00 -6.71
N ARG A 34 17.13 21.11 -6.40
CA ARG A 34 18.54 21.33 -6.79
C ARG A 34 19.50 20.42 -6.03
N ARG A 35 19.21 20.07 -4.77
CA ARG A 35 20.04 19.15 -3.98
C ARG A 35 19.95 17.71 -4.50
N ASN A 36 18.74 17.24 -4.82
CA ASN A 36 18.57 15.89 -5.36
C ASN A 36 19.22 15.72 -6.74
N GLN A 37 19.17 16.74 -7.61
CA GLN A 37 19.83 16.70 -8.92
C GLN A 37 21.36 16.52 -8.83
N ARG A 38 22.03 17.10 -7.82
CA ARG A 38 23.47 16.93 -7.62
C ARG A 38 23.83 15.52 -7.14
N ILE A 39 22.97 14.89 -6.33
CA ILE A 39 23.16 13.53 -5.84
C ILE A 39 22.99 12.52 -6.98
N THR A 40 21.96 12.69 -7.82
CA THR A 40 21.74 11.79 -8.98
C THR A 40 22.91 11.82 -9.96
N ALA A 41 23.49 12.99 -10.25
CA ALA A 41 24.65 13.09 -11.13
C ALA A 41 25.89 12.36 -10.59
N ALA A 42 26.10 12.38 -9.26
CA ALA A 42 27.21 11.67 -8.63
C ALA A 42 27.03 10.13 -8.68
N VAL A 43 25.80 9.63 -8.50
CA VAL A 43 25.50 8.19 -8.55
C VAL A 43 25.69 7.62 -9.96
N VAL A 44 25.27 8.35 -11.00
CA VAL A 44 25.49 7.94 -12.40
C VAL A 44 26.99 7.83 -12.72
N GLY A 45 27.80 8.78 -12.23
CA GLY A 45 29.26 8.73 -12.41
C GLY A 45 29.91 7.49 -11.79
N ILE A 46 29.47 7.08 -10.59
CA ILE A 46 29.98 5.87 -9.91
C ILE A 46 29.56 4.61 -10.67
N GLY A 47 28.31 4.52 -11.14
CA GLY A 47 27.82 3.36 -11.89
C GLY A 47 28.61 3.11 -13.19
N VAL A 48 28.91 4.18 -13.94
CA VAL A 48 29.71 4.09 -15.17
C VAL A 48 31.15 3.65 -14.86
N PHE A 49 31.74 4.13 -13.77
CA PHE A 49 33.09 3.74 -13.36
C PHE A 49 33.16 2.25 -12.99
N VAL A 50 32.20 1.74 -12.22
CA VAL A 50 32.15 0.31 -11.82
C VAL A 50 31.94 -0.59 -13.03
N ALA A 51 31.05 -0.22 -13.96
CA ALA A 51 30.85 -0.98 -15.20
C ALA A 51 32.13 -1.01 -16.06
N ALA A 52 32.83 0.12 -16.19
CA ALA A 52 34.08 0.18 -16.94
C ALA A 52 35.19 -0.71 -16.33
N VAL A 53 35.30 -0.74 -14.99
CA VAL A 53 36.24 -1.64 -14.29
C VAL A 53 35.86 -3.10 -14.50
N TRP A 54 34.57 -3.44 -14.43
CA TRP A 54 34.09 -4.81 -14.63
C TRP A 54 34.39 -5.35 -16.03
N PHE A 55 34.24 -4.52 -17.08
CA PHE A 55 34.59 -4.91 -18.45
C PHE A 55 36.10 -5.01 -18.68
N ALA A 56 36.92 -4.22 -17.97
CA ALA A 56 38.37 -4.23 -18.11
C ALA A 56 39.04 -5.44 -17.44
N THR A 57 38.40 -6.07 -16.43
CA THR A 57 39.04 -7.14 -15.63
C THR A 57 38.70 -8.57 -16.04
N GLY A 58 37.90 -8.79 -17.09
CA GLY A 58 37.62 -10.14 -17.63
C GLY A 58 36.79 -11.02 -16.69
N GLY A 59 35.48 -11.10 -16.93
CA GLY A 59 34.55 -11.89 -16.12
C GLY A 59 34.79 -13.42 -16.20
N PRO A 60 34.70 -14.17 -15.09
CA PRO A 60 35.02 -15.59 -15.06
C PRO A 60 33.75 -16.43 -15.23
N PHE A 61 33.49 -16.95 -16.43
CA PHE A 61 32.61 -18.10 -16.59
C PHE A 61 33.11 -19.01 -17.70
N ASP A 62 34.00 -19.93 -17.31
CA ASP A 62 34.44 -21.06 -18.11
C ASP A 62 33.92 -22.37 -17.48
N ARG A 63 33.15 -23.11 -18.30
CA ARG A 63 32.76 -24.53 -18.30
C ARG A 63 32.63 -25.39 -17.02
N ALA A 64 31.42 -25.96 -16.92
CA ALA A 64 31.06 -27.39 -16.91
C ALA A 64 31.54 -28.36 -15.81
N ARG A 65 30.57 -29.09 -15.21
CA ARG A 65 30.58 -30.56 -15.10
C ARG A 65 29.25 -31.11 -14.54
N THR A 66 28.64 -32.00 -15.31
CA THR A 66 27.55 -32.89 -14.90
C THR A 66 28.16 -34.23 -14.45
N PRO A 67 27.79 -34.80 -13.28
CA PRO A 67 28.04 -36.21 -13.00
C PRO A 67 26.79 -37.05 -13.27
N ALA A 68 26.95 -38.11 -14.06
CA ALA A 68 26.00 -39.21 -14.19
C ALA A 68 26.12 -40.14 -12.98
N VAL A 69 24.99 -40.54 -12.38
CA VAL A 69 24.91 -41.60 -11.36
C VAL A 69 24.09 -42.76 -11.91
N PRO A 70 24.61 -44.02 -11.89
CA PRO A 70 23.89 -45.20 -12.33
C PRO A 70 23.02 -45.84 -11.24
N GLY A 71 21.99 -46.55 -11.71
CA GLY A 71 20.85 -47.10 -10.99
C GLY A 71 21.10 -48.01 -9.78
N GLY A 72 20.09 -48.05 -8.91
CA GLY A 72 19.88 -49.06 -7.87
C GLY A 72 18.40 -49.11 -7.51
N GLY A 73 17.69 -50.16 -7.93
CA GLY A 73 16.25 -50.32 -7.74
C GLY A 73 15.88 -50.69 -6.30
N VAL A 74 14.80 -50.08 -5.80
CA VAL A 74 14.09 -50.45 -4.56
C VAL A 74 12.58 -50.35 -4.82
N PRO A 75 11.72 -51.26 -4.29
CA PRO A 75 10.31 -51.36 -4.65
C PRO A 75 9.50 -50.16 -4.14
N ARG A 76 8.63 -49.65 -5.02
CA ARG A 76 7.75 -48.50 -4.80
C ARG A 76 6.51 -48.93 -4.00
N PRO A 77 6.20 -48.32 -2.84
CA PRO A 77 4.89 -48.49 -2.22
C PRO A 77 3.81 -47.74 -3.02
N SER A 78 2.65 -48.37 -3.15
CA SER A 78 1.46 -47.83 -3.80
C SER A 78 1.03 -46.52 -3.15
N VAL A 79 1.05 -45.43 -3.93
CA VAL A 79 0.51 -44.13 -3.53
C VAL A 79 -0.97 -44.08 -3.92
N THR A 80 -1.80 -43.95 -2.90
CA THR A 80 -3.25 -43.83 -2.95
C THR A 80 -3.66 -42.43 -3.41
N GLY A 81 -4.46 -42.35 -4.48
CA GLY A 81 -5.45 -41.29 -4.73
C GLY A 81 -4.96 -39.88 -5.12
N PRO A 82 -5.78 -39.11 -5.86
CA PRO A 82 -5.49 -37.72 -6.19
C PRO A 82 -5.49 -36.89 -4.92
N ALA A 83 -4.39 -36.19 -4.67
CA ALA A 83 -4.33 -35.14 -3.67
C ALA A 83 -5.44 -34.13 -3.96
N GLY A 84 -6.41 -34.01 -3.04
CA GLY A 84 -7.27 -32.84 -3.00
C GLY A 84 -6.36 -31.60 -2.99
N VAL A 85 -6.73 -30.59 -3.77
CA VAL A 85 -6.10 -29.27 -3.70
C VAL A 85 -5.97 -28.90 -2.22
N PRO A 86 -4.75 -28.66 -1.70
CA PRO A 86 -4.58 -28.31 -0.29
C PRO A 86 -5.51 -27.14 0.00
N GLY A 87 -6.51 -27.37 0.87
CA GLY A 87 -7.35 -26.29 1.36
C GLY A 87 -6.42 -25.20 1.89
N TYR A 88 -6.69 -23.96 1.51
CA TYR A 88 -5.93 -22.79 1.98
C TYR A 88 -5.70 -22.94 3.49
N PRO A 89 -4.45 -22.90 3.98
CA PRO A 89 -4.19 -23.02 5.41
C PRO A 89 -5.02 -21.95 6.11
N GLY A 90 -5.81 -22.34 7.11
CA GLY A 90 -6.69 -21.41 7.85
C GLY A 90 -5.92 -20.16 8.30
N ARG A 91 -6.63 -19.02 8.46
CA ARG A 91 -6.10 -17.66 8.74
C ARG A 91 -4.64 -17.63 9.22
N VAL A 92 -3.71 -17.59 8.26
CA VAL A 92 -2.27 -17.49 8.55
C VAL A 92 -1.88 -16.05 8.84
N GLY A 93 -2.56 -15.08 8.21
CA GLY A 93 -2.27 -13.66 8.39
C GLY A 93 -2.95 -13.05 9.62
N ILE A 94 -2.44 -11.89 10.02
CA ILE A 94 -2.98 -11.10 11.14
C ILE A 94 -3.94 -10.04 10.60
N VAL A 95 -5.14 -9.98 11.17
CA VAL A 95 -6.11 -8.91 10.93
C VAL A 95 -6.15 -8.00 12.16
N GLY A 96 -5.78 -6.73 12.00
CA GLY A 96 -5.66 -5.75 13.09
C GLY A 96 -4.26 -5.69 13.70
N LEU A 97 -4.19 -5.70 15.03
CA LEU A 97 -2.94 -5.64 15.78
C LEU A 97 -2.40 -7.05 16.09
N PRO A 98 -1.07 -7.27 16.01
CA PRO A 98 -0.47 -8.52 16.41
C PRO A 98 -0.56 -8.74 17.93
N PRO A 99 -0.47 -9.99 18.41
CA PRO A 99 -0.42 -10.26 19.85
C PRO A 99 0.85 -9.68 20.49
N ALA A 100 0.87 -9.59 21.81
CA ALA A 100 1.85 -8.77 22.51
C ALA A 100 3.29 -9.29 22.40
N GLU A 101 3.42 -10.60 22.29
CA GLU A 101 4.64 -11.38 22.13
C GLU A 101 5.12 -11.50 20.68
N ALA A 102 4.36 -10.98 19.71
CA ALA A 102 4.75 -11.06 18.31
C ALA A 102 6.01 -10.22 18.03
N ILE A 103 6.97 -10.85 17.35
CA ILE A 103 8.20 -10.20 16.92
C ILE A 103 7.95 -9.58 15.54
N PRO A 104 8.21 -8.27 15.33
CA PRO A 104 8.09 -7.64 14.02
C PRO A 104 8.91 -8.35 12.93
N SER A 105 8.33 -8.46 11.75
CA SER A 105 8.99 -8.99 10.55
C SER A 105 10.24 -8.16 10.21
N ALA A 106 11.31 -8.84 9.79
CA ALA A 106 12.59 -8.24 9.47
C ALA A 106 12.96 -8.40 7.98
N PRO A 107 13.63 -7.40 7.37
CA PRO A 107 13.96 -6.09 7.95
C PRO A 107 12.74 -5.14 8.06
N SER A 108 12.73 -4.18 8.98
CA SER A 108 11.59 -3.27 9.16
C SER A 108 11.36 -2.29 7.98
N ARG A 109 12.35 -2.17 7.09
CA ARG A 109 12.32 -1.33 5.88
C ARG A 109 12.66 -2.15 4.64
N GLY A 110 12.20 -1.70 3.48
CA GLY A 110 12.46 -2.39 2.21
C GLY A 110 12.26 -1.46 1.01
N GLU A 111 12.98 -1.74 -0.08
CA GLU A 111 12.76 -1.10 -1.38
C GLU A 111 11.65 -1.84 -2.14
N LEU A 112 10.56 -1.15 -2.45
CA LEU A 112 9.44 -1.71 -3.20
C LEU A 112 9.85 -1.94 -4.66
N VAL A 113 9.62 -3.15 -5.16
CA VAL A 113 9.87 -3.56 -6.55
C VAL A 113 8.57 -3.64 -7.34
N VAL A 114 7.53 -4.25 -6.78
CA VAL A 114 6.17 -4.26 -7.34
C VAL A 114 5.18 -4.02 -6.21
N GLY A 115 4.23 -3.11 -6.41
CA GLY A 115 3.08 -2.90 -5.53
C GLY A 115 1.79 -3.05 -6.33
N VAL A 116 0.83 -3.80 -5.80
CA VAL A 116 -0.51 -3.95 -6.38
C VAL A 116 -1.52 -3.66 -5.29
N MET A 117 -2.45 -2.77 -5.61
CA MET A 117 -3.56 -2.43 -4.74
C MET A 117 -4.85 -2.54 -5.56
N PHE A 118 -5.72 -3.47 -5.15
CA PHE A 118 -7.01 -3.76 -5.78
C PHE A 118 -6.91 -4.29 -7.22
N GLY A 119 -6.54 -5.57 -7.31
CA GLY A 119 -6.72 -6.41 -8.48
C GLY A 119 -8.18 -6.87 -8.65
N HIS A 120 -8.64 -6.99 -9.89
CA HIS A 120 -9.89 -7.67 -10.23
C HIS A 120 -9.79 -8.39 -11.59
N THR A 121 -10.39 -9.59 -11.67
CA THR A 121 -10.69 -10.28 -12.92
C THR A 121 -12.17 -10.61 -13.06
N GLY A 122 -12.63 -10.84 -14.29
CA GLY A 122 -14.02 -11.23 -14.57
C GLY A 122 -14.34 -12.61 -13.99
N GLY A 123 -14.80 -12.64 -12.73
CA GLY A 123 -14.75 -13.84 -11.90
C GLY A 123 -15.68 -13.88 -10.68
N ASP A 124 -15.51 -13.15 -9.58
CA ASP A 124 -14.38 -12.39 -9.00
C ASP A 124 -14.09 -13.05 -7.62
N PRO A 125 -12.93 -13.71 -7.40
CA PRO A 125 -12.64 -14.42 -6.14
C PRO A 125 -12.17 -13.51 -4.99
N GLY A 126 -12.23 -12.18 -5.14
CA GLY A 126 -11.99 -11.21 -4.09
C GLY A 126 -10.77 -10.32 -4.33
N ARG A 127 -10.85 -9.08 -3.84
CA ARG A 127 -9.77 -8.08 -3.96
C ARG A 127 -8.52 -8.53 -3.21
N PHE A 128 -7.34 -8.22 -3.74
CA PHE A 128 -6.07 -8.46 -3.03
C PHE A 128 -5.13 -7.24 -3.07
N GLY A 129 -4.17 -7.24 -2.15
CA GLY A 129 -3.01 -6.36 -2.17
C GLY A 129 -1.74 -7.18 -2.15
N LEU A 130 -0.70 -6.73 -2.88
CA LEU A 130 0.57 -7.43 -3.01
C LEU A 130 1.72 -6.42 -3.03
N HIS A 131 2.75 -6.64 -2.23
CA HIS A 131 3.93 -5.79 -2.15
C HIS A 131 5.18 -6.67 -2.17
N LEU A 132 5.92 -6.59 -3.27
CA LEU A 132 7.16 -7.30 -3.51
C LEU A 132 8.34 -6.36 -3.29
N TYR A 133 9.31 -6.80 -2.49
CA TYR A 133 10.50 -6.03 -2.14
C TYR A 133 11.76 -6.58 -2.81
N ALA A 134 12.77 -5.72 -2.96
CA ALA A 134 14.04 -6.07 -3.58
C ALA A 134 14.82 -7.16 -2.80
N ASP A 135 14.54 -7.32 -1.52
CA ASP A 135 15.12 -8.35 -0.66
C ASP A 135 14.39 -9.70 -0.72
N GLY A 136 13.45 -9.87 -1.66
CA GLY A 136 12.71 -11.12 -1.86
C GLY A 136 11.43 -11.23 -1.06
N ARG A 137 11.17 -10.34 -0.10
CA ARG A 137 9.92 -10.41 0.68
C ARG A 137 8.72 -10.12 -0.20
N LEU A 138 7.71 -10.96 -0.06
CA LEU A 138 6.40 -10.82 -0.67
C LEU A 138 5.39 -10.68 0.46
N ILE A 139 4.81 -9.48 0.61
CA ILE A 139 3.75 -9.22 1.58
C ILE A 139 2.43 -9.06 0.83
N TRP A 140 1.44 -9.90 1.13
CA TRP A 140 0.16 -9.87 0.42
C TRP A 140 -1.01 -10.18 1.36
N GLN A 141 -2.21 -9.87 0.89
CA GLN A 141 -3.47 -10.22 1.58
C GLN A 141 -4.63 -10.28 0.59
N LYS A 142 -5.59 -11.18 0.84
CA LYS A 142 -6.95 -11.09 0.29
C LYS A 142 -7.79 -10.23 1.21
N LEU A 143 -8.52 -9.29 0.63
CA LEU A 143 -9.37 -8.31 1.30
C LEU A 143 -10.80 -8.85 1.51
N GLY A 144 -11.11 -10.04 1.01
CA GLY A 144 -12.45 -10.62 1.10
C GLY A 144 -13.48 -9.92 0.22
N GLU A 145 -14.68 -10.48 0.16
CA GLU A 145 -15.79 -9.92 -0.60
C GLU A 145 -16.65 -8.99 0.28
N GLY A 146 -16.49 -7.68 0.10
CA GLY A 146 -17.26 -6.69 0.87
C GLY A 146 -18.76 -6.69 0.61
N TYR A 147 -19.27 -7.27 -0.50
CA TYR A 147 -20.68 -7.13 -0.89
C TYR A 147 -21.30 -8.28 -1.71
N ALA A 148 -20.55 -9.30 -2.16
CA ALA A 148 -21.03 -10.24 -3.20
C ALA A 148 -21.24 -11.71 -2.78
N GLY A 149 -21.05 -12.06 -1.50
CA GLY A 149 -21.49 -13.35 -0.95
C GLY A 149 -20.50 -14.53 -1.07
N GLY A 150 -19.26 -14.31 -1.51
CA GLY A 150 -18.14 -15.24 -1.35
C GLY A 150 -17.50 -15.20 0.04
N ASP A 151 -16.39 -15.93 0.24
CA ASP A 151 -15.74 -16.06 1.55
C ASP A 151 -15.41 -14.66 2.10
N PRO A 152 -16.14 -14.20 3.14
CA PRO A 152 -16.13 -12.80 3.55
C PRO A 152 -14.87 -12.44 4.34
N THR A 153 -13.95 -13.38 4.51
CA THR A 153 -12.89 -13.26 5.50
C THR A 153 -11.58 -12.80 4.86
N PRO A 154 -11.06 -11.62 5.22
CA PRO A 154 -9.70 -11.26 4.82
C PRO A 154 -8.68 -12.24 5.39
N THR A 155 -7.65 -12.54 4.62
CA THR A 155 -6.57 -13.45 5.05
C THR A 155 -5.69 -12.85 6.14
N GLY A 156 -5.75 -11.52 6.32
CA GLY A 156 -4.71 -10.74 7.01
C GLY A 156 -3.43 -10.64 6.18
N LEU A 157 -2.45 -9.88 6.67
CA LEU A 157 -1.16 -9.73 5.99
C LEU A 157 -0.29 -10.98 6.17
N ILE A 158 0.15 -11.52 5.05
CA ILE A 158 0.99 -12.72 4.94
C ILE A 158 2.32 -12.32 4.32
N GLU A 159 3.42 -12.90 4.80
CA GLU A 159 4.77 -12.82 4.26
C GLU A 159 5.19 -14.18 3.69
N GLN A 160 5.80 -14.16 2.50
CA GLN A 160 6.56 -15.25 1.88
C GLN A 160 7.88 -14.69 1.34
N ARG A 161 8.79 -15.56 0.85
CA ARG A 161 10.06 -15.12 0.27
C ARG A 161 10.37 -15.74 -1.09
N LEU A 162 10.74 -14.86 -2.01
CA LEU A 162 11.25 -15.18 -3.33
C LEU A 162 12.77 -15.06 -3.35
N THR A 163 13.39 -15.83 -4.24
CA THR A 163 14.79 -15.63 -4.63
C THR A 163 14.93 -14.34 -5.44
N PRO A 164 16.15 -13.78 -5.60
CA PRO A 164 16.38 -12.65 -6.51
C PRO A 164 15.87 -12.91 -7.94
N GLU A 165 16.01 -14.14 -8.43
CA GLU A 165 15.47 -14.56 -9.73
C GLU A 165 13.94 -14.52 -9.74
N GLY A 166 13.27 -14.97 -8.66
CA GLY A 166 11.82 -14.89 -8.50
C GLY A 166 11.30 -13.45 -8.50
N VAL A 167 12.01 -12.55 -7.82
CA VAL A 167 11.71 -11.11 -7.83
C VAL A 167 11.74 -10.56 -9.26
N GLU A 168 12.80 -10.84 -10.01
CA GLU A 168 12.94 -10.34 -11.38
C GLU A 168 11.95 -10.98 -12.37
N LEU A 169 11.51 -12.22 -12.15
CA LEU A 169 10.45 -12.84 -12.95
C LEU A 169 9.13 -12.07 -12.82
N ILE A 170 8.68 -11.77 -11.59
CA ILE A 170 7.45 -10.99 -11.37
C ILE A 170 7.59 -9.58 -11.95
N ARG A 171 8.72 -8.91 -11.65
CA ARG A 171 8.97 -7.56 -12.16
C ARG A 171 8.97 -7.51 -13.70
N SER A 172 9.61 -8.49 -14.35
CA SER A 172 9.65 -8.57 -15.81
C SER A 172 8.28 -8.85 -16.42
N GLU A 173 7.46 -9.68 -15.75
CA GLU A 173 6.08 -9.94 -16.17
C GLU A 173 5.25 -8.64 -16.16
N VAL A 174 5.34 -7.85 -15.09
CA VAL A 174 4.65 -6.54 -15.00
C VAL A 174 5.14 -5.58 -16.09
N LEU A 175 6.46 -5.48 -16.29
CA LEU A 175 7.04 -4.59 -17.31
C LEU A 175 6.73 -5.04 -18.75
N SER A 176 6.46 -6.33 -18.97
CA SER A 176 6.11 -6.88 -20.29
C SER A 176 4.84 -6.25 -20.88
N LEU A 177 3.97 -5.67 -20.04
CA LEU A 177 2.75 -4.98 -20.45
C LEU A 177 3.00 -3.68 -21.23
N ARG A 178 4.23 -3.13 -21.19
CA ARG A 178 4.62 -1.88 -21.87
C ARG A 178 3.74 -0.66 -21.51
N MET A 179 3.20 -0.65 -20.28
CA MET A 179 2.42 0.48 -19.75
C MET A 179 3.17 1.31 -18.70
N PHE A 180 4.35 0.84 -18.27
CA PHE A 180 5.10 1.38 -17.13
C PHE A 180 6.30 2.24 -17.56
N ASP A 181 6.20 2.93 -18.69
CA ASP A 181 7.21 3.92 -19.13
C ASP A 181 7.10 5.26 -18.36
N ARG A 182 5.91 5.56 -17.85
CA ARG A 182 5.58 6.77 -17.07
C ARG A 182 4.32 6.54 -16.26
N ASP A 183 4.08 7.41 -15.30
CA ASP A 183 2.84 7.37 -14.51
C ASP A 183 1.63 7.63 -15.41
N ARG A 184 0.57 6.82 -15.25
CA ARG A 184 -0.64 6.89 -16.08
C ARG A 184 -1.88 6.71 -15.22
N HIS A 185 -2.93 7.43 -15.59
CA HIS A 185 -4.28 7.16 -15.12
C HIS A 185 -5.11 6.61 -16.28
N LEU A 186 -5.45 5.33 -16.24
CA LEU A 186 -6.22 4.69 -17.30
C LEU A 186 -7.70 5.01 -17.14
N VAL A 187 -8.29 5.57 -18.20
CA VAL A 187 -9.71 5.89 -18.27
C VAL A 187 -10.40 5.09 -19.38
N GLY A 188 -11.70 4.87 -19.24
CA GLY A 188 -12.52 4.14 -20.21
C GLY A 188 -13.26 2.94 -19.58
N GLY A 189 -14.48 2.70 -20.03
CA GLY A 189 -15.44 1.74 -19.41
C GLY A 189 -15.09 0.25 -19.55
N TYR A 190 -13.85 -0.08 -19.90
CA TYR A 190 -13.38 -1.46 -20.03
C TYR A 190 -12.72 -2.00 -18.77
N VAL A 191 -12.44 -1.14 -17.77
CA VAL A 191 -11.81 -1.58 -16.52
C VAL A 191 -12.89 -1.52 -15.42
N PRO A 192 -13.54 -2.66 -15.10
CA PRO A 192 -14.78 -2.67 -14.31
C PRO A 192 -14.61 -2.28 -12.84
N TYR A 193 -13.37 -2.22 -12.35
CA TYR A 193 -13.06 -1.91 -10.96
C TYR A 193 -11.86 -0.99 -10.88
N PHE A 194 -11.65 -0.35 -9.73
CA PHE A 194 -10.48 0.48 -9.50
C PHE A 194 -9.26 -0.35 -9.10
N GLY A 195 -8.07 0.20 -9.34
CA GLY A 195 -6.84 -0.44 -8.91
C GLY A 195 -5.60 0.37 -9.26
N GLN A 196 -4.48 -0.12 -8.74
CA GLN A 196 -3.16 0.48 -8.89
C GLN A 196 -2.10 -0.61 -8.99
N ILE A 197 -1.18 -0.43 -9.93
CA ILE A 197 0.07 -1.18 -10.00
C ILE A 197 1.23 -0.19 -10.01
N GLU A 198 2.24 -0.48 -9.20
CA GLU A 198 3.51 0.21 -9.12
C GLU A 198 4.62 -0.78 -9.44
N VAL A 199 5.61 -0.36 -10.22
CA VAL A 199 6.78 -1.20 -10.53
C VAL A 199 8.04 -0.36 -10.64
N GLN A 200 9.14 -0.89 -10.10
CA GLN A 200 10.47 -0.28 -10.18
C GLN A 200 11.04 -0.48 -11.60
N ASP A 201 11.12 0.60 -12.37
CA ASP A 201 11.78 0.64 -13.69
C ASP A 201 12.92 1.67 -13.68
N ARG A 202 14.13 1.22 -14.04
CA ARG A 202 15.34 2.07 -14.14
C ARG A 202 15.57 3.00 -12.93
N GLY A 203 15.36 2.48 -11.72
CA GLY A 203 15.57 3.22 -10.47
C GLY A 203 14.45 4.19 -10.09
N ARG A 204 13.28 4.10 -10.74
CA ARG A 204 12.08 4.87 -10.40
C ARG A 204 10.87 3.94 -10.30
N LEU A 205 10.04 4.17 -9.28
CA LEU A 205 8.73 3.55 -9.18
C LEU A 205 7.77 4.21 -10.17
N VAL A 206 7.23 3.45 -11.11
CA VAL A 206 6.25 3.91 -12.09
C VAL A 206 4.87 3.39 -11.72
N ARG A 207 3.87 4.27 -11.73
CA ARG A 207 2.51 3.97 -11.27
C ARG A 207 1.49 4.00 -12.41
N VAL A 208 0.72 2.94 -12.54
CA VAL A 208 -0.48 2.89 -13.38
C VAL A 208 -1.69 2.72 -12.47
N THR A 209 -2.61 3.68 -12.50
CA THR A 209 -3.89 3.60 -11.77
C THR A 209 -5.06 3.55 -12.75
N TRP A 210 -6.21 3.07 -12.28
CA TRP A 210 -7.46 3.07 -13.02
C TRP A 210 -8.64 3.11 -12.04
N GLY A 211 -9.80 3.59 -12.49
CA GLY A 211 -10.93 3.89 -11.60
C GLY A 211 -10.62 4.99 -10.57
N ASP A 212 -11.42 5.14 -9.52
CA ASP A 212 -11.32 6.30 -8.62
C ASP A 212 -10.20 6.21 -7.55
N VAL A 213 -9.06 5.59 -7.86
CA VAL A 213 -7.93 5.43 -6.91
C VAL A 213 -6.79 6.40 -7.18
N GLY A 214 -6.44 7.16 -6.15
CA GLY A 214 -5.18 7.89 -6.06
C GLY A 214 -5.11 9.16 -6.91
N PRO A 215 -4.09 10.01 -6.70
CA PRO A 215 -3.93 11.25 -7.47
C PRO A 215 -3.85 10.91 -8.96
N ALA A 216 -4.71 11.54 -9.76
CA ALA A 216 -4.79 11.23 -11.18
C ALA A 216 -3.48 11.64 -11.86
N GLY A 217 -2.76 10.66 -12.41
CA GLY A 217 -1.85 10.92 -13.52
C GLY A 217 -2.62 11.48 -14.73
N PRO A 218 -1.94 11.81 -15.83
CA PRO A 218 -2.66 12.22 -17.03
C PRO A 218 -3.58 11.10 -17.52
N ASP A 219 -4.86 11.44 -17.71
CA ASP A 219 -5.86 10.54 -18.28
C ASP A 219 -5.38 9.98 -19.60
N THR A 220 -5.40 8.66 -19.69
CA THR A 220 -4.98 7.90 -20.86
C THR A 220 -6.07 6.86 -21.16
N PRO A 221 -6.77 6.94 -22.30
CA PRO A 221 -7.73 5.90 -22.67
C PRO A 221 -7.05 4.53 -22.75
N ALA A 222 -7.57 3.54 -22.00
CA ALA A 222 -7.08 2.17 -22.09
C ALA A 222 -7.50 1.54 -23.42
N THR A 223 -6.58 0.88 -24.13
CA THR A 223 -6.95 0.04 -25.28
C THR A 223 -7.55 -1.29 -24.79
N PRO A 224 -8.37 -1.98 -25.60
CA PRO A 224 -8.88 -3.31 -25.24
C PRO A 224 -7.77 -4.32 -24.90
N GLU A 225 -6.65 -4.24 -25.60
CA GLU A 225 -5.48 -5.10 -25.36
C GLU A 225 -4.84 -4.82 -24.00
N GLN A 226 -4.77 -3.55 -23.59
CA GLN A 226 -4.25 -3.15 -22.28
C GLN A 226 -5.14 -3.63 -21.14
N ALA A 227 -6.47 -3.48 -21.28
CA ALA A 227 -7.43 -3.98 -20.31
C ALA A 227 -7.32 -5.50 -20.14
N GLN A 228 -7.33 -6.26 -21.24
CA GLN A 228 -7.16 -7.72 -21.19
C GLN A 228 -5.79 -8.14 -20.65
N ALA A 229 -4.74 -7.35 -20.88
CA ALA A 229 -3.42 -7.67 -20.36
C ALA A 229 -3.31 -7.40 -18.86
N LEU A 230 -4.00 -6.38 -18.34
CA LEU A 230 -4.17 -6.16 -16.90
C LEU A 230 -4.94 -7.32 -16.26
N GLU A 231 -6.06 -7.76 -16.84
CA GLU A 231 -6.83 -8.91 -16.33
C GLU A 231 -5.97 -10.18 -16.27
N ARG A 232 -5.15 -10.46 -17.29
CA ARG A 232 -4.25 -11.61 -17.28
C ARG A 232 -3.14 -11.49 -16.24
N LEU A 233 -2.57 -10.30 -16.07
CA LEU A 233 -1.57 -10.06 -15.03
C LEU A 233 -2.18 -10.26 -13.65
N ASP A 234 -3.37 -9.75 -13.43
CA ASP A 234 -4.08 -9.85 -12.16
C ASP A 234 -4.30 -11.30 -11.73
N ALA A 235 -4.83 -12.14 -12.64
CA ALA A 235 -5.00 -13.57 -12.41
C ALA A 235 -3.68 -14.27 -12.03
N ARG A 236 -2.55 -13.86 -12.63
CA ARG A 236 -1.23 -14.42 -12.30
C ARG A 236 -0.70 -13.94 -10.96
N LEU A 237 -0.97 -12.70 -10.58
CA LEU A 237 -0.50 -12.14 -9.32
C LEU A 237 -1.33 -12.63 -8.13
N GLU A 238 -2.59 -13.02 -8.35
CA GLU A 238 -3.42 -13.65 -7.32
C GLU A 238 -2.89 -15.04 -6.89
N ASP A 239 -2.40 -15.84 -7.84
CA ASP A 239 -1.84 -17.17 -7.59
C ASP A 239 -0.45 -17.34 -8.22
N LEU A 240 0.54 -16.71 -7.57
CA LEU A 240 1.94 -16.82 -7.97
C LEU A 240 2.46 -18.27 -7.99
N GLY A 241 1.93 -19.13 -7.10
CA GLY A 241 2.33 -20.53 -7.01
C GLY A 241 1.98 -21.36 -8.24
N SER A 242 0.96 -20.95 -9.00
CA SER A 242 0.52 -21.64 -10.22
C SER A 242 1.48 -21.51 -11.40
N TRP A 243 2.31 -20.46 -11.45
CA TRP A 243 3.13 -20.15 -12.63
C TRP A 243 4.61 -19.87 -12.34
N LEU A 244 4.96 -19.45 -11.12
CA LEU A 244 6.37 -19.32 -10.76
C LEU A 244 7.01 -20.71 -10.62
N PRO A 245 8.22 -20.92 -11.15
CA PRO A 245 8.90 -22.19 -10.99
C PRO A 245 9.32 -22.39 -9.52
N ALA A 246 9.43 -23.64 -9.07
CA ALA A 246 9.73 -23.93 -7.66
C ALA A 246 11.03 -23.27 -7.14
N ASN A 247 12.02 -23.07 -8.01
CA ASN A 247 13.29 -22.40 -7.66
C ASN A 247 13.20 -20.86 -7.59
N ALA A 248 12.05 -20.26 -7.90
CA ALA A 248 11.80 -18.84 -7.68
C ALA A 248 11.51 -18.52 -6.20
N TRP A 249 11.25 -19.53 -5.38
CA TRP A 249 10.92 -19.38 -3.97
C TRP A 249 12.13 -19.68 -3.10
N GLU A 250 12.45 -18.76 -2.19
CA GLU A 250 13.34 -19.04 -1.07
C GLU A 250 12.54 -19.71 0.06
N ASP A 251 11.32 -19.22 0.28
CA ASP A 251 10.36 -19.78 1.24
C ASP A 251 8.92 -19.55 0.73
N GLN A 252 8.27 -20.63 0.31
CA GLN A 252 6.89 -20.61 -0.17
C GLN A 252 5.89 -20.79 0.98
N GLU A 253 6.31 -21.10 2.20
CA GLU A 253 5.37 -21.29 3.30
C GLU A 253 4.81 -19.93 3.75
N PRO A 254 3.47 -19.72 3.73
CA PRO A 254 2.90 -18.47 4.18
C PRO A 254 3.13 -18.30 5.69
N LYS A 255 3.57 -17.10 6.10
CA LYS A 255 3.77 -16.70 7.49
C LYS A 255 3.00 -15.41 7.78
N PRO A 256 2.53 -15.16 9.01
CA PRO A 256 1.96 -13.85 9.33
C PRO A 256 3.02 -12.76 9.21
N PHE A 257 2.71 -11.69 8.49
CA PHE A 257 3.52 -10.48 8.53
C PHE A 257 3.20 -9.70 9.81
N VAL A 258 4.23 -9.40 10.61
CA VAL A 258 4.08 -8.58 11.83
C VAL A 258 4.66 -7.19 11.55
N PRO A 259 3.83 -6.15 11.41
CA PRO A 259 4.31 -4.79 11.16
C PRO A 259 5.19 -4.30 12.31
N SER A 260 6.23 -3.53 11.99
CA SER A 260 7.07 -2.86 12.99
C SER A 260 6.55 -1.49 13.41
N ARG A 261 5.63 -0.93 12.61
CA ARG A 261 5.05 0.41 12.78
C ARG A 261 3.60 0.41 12.32
N TYR A 262 2.83 1.34 12.87
CA TYR A 262 1.45 1.60 12.48
C TYR A 262 1.26 3.08 12.18
N SER A 263 0.37 3.35 11.22
CA SER A 263 -0.18 4.69 10.98
C SER A 263 -1.47 4.81 11.78
N ILE A 264 -1.53 5.77 12.71
CA ILE A 264 -2.76 6.14 13.41
C ILE A 264 -3.37 7.31 12.67
N CYS A 265 -4.47 7.07 11.98
CA CYS A 265 -5.18 8.09 11.21
C CYS A 265 -6.54 8.42 11.85
N TYR A 266 -6.87 9.71 11.91
CA TYR A 266 -8.19 10.19 12.32
C TYR A 266 -8.87 10.80 11.10
N VAL A 267 -10.10 10.37 10.83
CA VAL A 267 -10.93 10.89 9.74
C VAL A 267 -12.14 11.59 10.32
N THR A 268 -12.39 12.81 9.87
CA THR A 268 -13.57 13.61 10.25
C THR A 268 -14.01 14.52 9.11
N VAL A 269 -15.09 15.27 9.31
CA VAL A 269 -15.57 16.25 8.33
C VAL A 269 -14.67 17.51 8.31
N PRO A 270 -14.55 18.23 7.17
CA PRO A 270 -13.67 19.38 7.07
C PRO A 270 -14.04 20.52 8.04
N GLY A 271 -13.02 21.24 8.52
CA GLY A 271 -13.16 22.41 9.39
C GLY A 271 -13.36 22.10 10.86
N VAL A 272 -13.33 20.83 11.29
CA VAL A 272 -13.45 20.44 12.70
C VAL A 272 -12.22 20.85 13.51
N GLY A 273 -11.03 20.66 12.92
CA GLY A 273 -9.74 20.93 13.56
C GLY A 273 -9.30 19.83 14.54
N LEU A 274 -7.98 19.63 14.63
CA LEU A 274 -7.37 18.53 15.38
C LEU A 274 -7.71 18.53 16.87
N ASP A 275 -7.71 19.69 17.53
CA ASP A 275 -7.98 19.78 18.98
C ASP A 275 -9.38 19.24 19.34
N ARG A 276 -10.35 19.46 18.45
CA ARG A 276 -11.73 18.99 18.64
C ARG A 276 -11.86 17.48 18.41
N VAL A 277 -11.11 16.96 17.43
CA VAL A 277 -10.99 15.51 17.20
C VAL A 277 -10.40 14.84 18.43
N LEU A 278 -9.26 15.33 18.92
CA LEU A 278 -8.58 14.76 20.09
C LEU A 278 -9.42 14.89 21.36
N GLY A 279 -10.10 16.03 21.56
CA GLY A 279 -11.00 16.23 22.70
C GLY A 279 -12.28 15.38 22.68
N SER A 280 -12.56 14.70 21.55
CA SER A 280 -13.66 13.73 21.44
C SER A 280 -13.26 12.31 21.88
N LEU A 281 -11.95 12.04 22.05
CA LEU A 281 -11.42 10.75 22.47
C LEU A 281 -11.39 10.61 24.01
N PRO A 282 -11.23 9.38 24.55
CA PRO A 282 -10.90 9.19 25.96
C PRO A 282 -9.65 9.99 26.36
N ARG A 283 -9.65 10.58 27.56
CA ARG A 283 -8.55 11.44 28.03
C ARG A 283 -7.17 10.79 27.93
N SER A 284 -7.05 9.52 28.29
CA SER A 284 -5.76 8.81 28.19
C SER A 284 -5.29 8.63 26.74
N ALA A 285 -6.22 8.42 25.80
CA ALA A 285 -5.90 8.36 24.37
C ALA A 285 -5.52 9.76 23.85
N GLU A 286 -6.26 10.79 24.23
CA GLU A 286 -5.94 12.18 23.92
C GLU A 286 -4.54 12.56 24.40
N GLU A 287 -4.18 12.25 25.65
CA GLU A 287 -2.87 12.54 26.23
C GLU A 287 -1.74 11.78 25.51
N LEU A 288 -1.95 10.51 25.16
CA LEU A 288 -1.00 9.70 24.38
C LEU A 288 -0.79 10.27 22.98
N LEU A 289 -1.87 10.68 22.32
CA LEU A 289 -1.84 11.07 20.92
C LEU A 289 -1.36 12.51 20.75
N ARG A 290 -1.78 13.45 21.60
CA ARG A 290 -1.50 14.89 21.46
C ARG A 290 -0.05 15.23 21.07
N PRO A 291 1.01 14.67 21.69
CA PRO A 291 2.40 15.03 21.37
C PRO A 291 2.92 14.50 20.02
N LEU A 292 2.20 13.62 19.33
CA LEU A 292 2.69 13.00 18.09
C LEU A 292 2.75 13.99 16.92
N ASP A 293 3.83 13.94 16.14
CA ASP A 293 3.91 14.62 14.85
C ASP A 293 2.89 14.03 13.87
N ARG A 294 2.31 14.90 13.02
CA ARG A 294 1.23 14.50 12.12
C ARG A 294 1.37 15.05 10.71
N SER A 295 1.03 14.24 9.72
CA SER A 295 0.60 14.74 8.42
C SER A 295 -0.85 15.19 8.49
N HIS A 296 -1.23 16.14 7.63
CA HIS A 296 -2.60 16.62 7.48
C HIS A 296 -2.95 16.68 6.00
N GLU A 297 -4.08 16.07 5.64
CA GLU A 297 -4.63 16.08 4.30
C GLU A 297 -6.12 16.44 4.35
N VAL A 298 -6.54 17.31 3.44
CA VAL A 298 -7.95 17.64 3.21
C VAL A 298 -8.31 17.09 1.83
N SER A 299 -9.32 16.25 1.76
CA SER A 299 -9.77 15.61 0.53
C SER A 299 -11.21 16.00 0.22
N ASP A 300 -11.43 16.64 -0.93
CA ASP A 300 -12.76 16.95 -1.46
C ASP A 300 -13.33 15.80 -2.32
N ARG A 301 -12.66 14.65 -2.34
CA ARG A 301 -12.75 13.69 -3.46
C ARG A 301 -13.86 12.64 -3.32
N TYR A 302 -14.37 12.43 -2.11
CA TYR A 302 -15.31 11.36 -1.82
C TYR A 302 -16.71 11.91 -1.49
N GLY A 303 -17.51 12.12 -2.53
CA GLY A 303 -18.96 12.27 -2.42
C GLY A 303 -19.53 13.50 -3.14
N PRO A 304 -20.85 13.74 -3.04
CA PRO A 304 -21.48 14.91 -3.63
C PRO A 304 -20.82 16.20 -3.12
N VAL A 305 -20.75 17.23 -3.98
CA VAL A 305 -20.11 18.52 -3.69
C VAL A 305 -20.41 18.97 -2.24
N GLY A 306 -19.37 18.97 -1.39
CA GLY A 306 -19.48 19.32 0.04
C GLY A 306 -19.33 18.19 1.05
N THR A 307 -18.94 16.97 0.65
CA THR A 307 -18.72 15.81 1.56
C THR A 307 -17.25 15.41 1.68
N GLY A 308 -16.34 16.40 1.62
CA GLY A 308 -14.93 16.13 1.84
C GLY A 308 -14.64 15.52 3.23
N PHE A 309 -13.40 15.14 3.46
CA PHE A 309 -12.91 14.71 4.77
C PHE A 309 -11.55 15.32 5.08
N GLU A 310 -11.26 15.47 6.37
CA GLU A 310 -9.94 15.79 6.90
C GLU A 310 -9.32 14.53 7.51
N ILE A 311 -8.06 14.26 7.17
CA ILE A 311 -7.27 13.18 7.75
C ILE A 311 -6.02 13.73 8.40
N TRP A 312 -5.77 13.32 9.64
CA TRP A 312 -4.46 13.46 10.27
C TRP A 312 -3.88 12.08 10.56
N CYS A 313 -2.62 11.85 10.23
CA CYS A 313 -1.95 10.58 10.50
C CYS A 313 -0.65 10.77 11.27
N SER A 314 -0.38 9.88 12.20
CA SER A 314 0.89 9.77 12.93
C SER A 314 1.47 8.38 12.77
N THR A 315 2.79 8.26 12.71
CA THR A 315 3.46 6.96 12.75
C THR A 315 3.88 6.64 14.18
N VAL A 316 3.57 5.43 14.63
CA VAL A 316 3.96 4.92 15.95
C VAL A 316 4.57 3.52 15.84
N ALA A 317 5.26 3.08 16.87
CA ALA A 317 5.71 1.70 17.01
C ALA A 317 4.53 0.75 17.31
N THR A 318 4.71 -0.54 17.05
CA THR A 318 3.67 -1.57 17.23
C THR A 318 3.20 -1.73 18.68
N ASP A 319 4.08 -1.52 19.66
CA ASP A 319 3.74 -1.53 21.09
C ASP A 319 2.93 -0.30 21.52
N GLU A 320 3.25 0.88 20.99
CA GLU A 320 2.46 2.10 21.18
C GLU A 320 1.05 1.96 20.57
N ALA A 321 0.94 1.38 19.36
CA ALA A 321 -0.33 1.09 18.71
C ALA A 321 -1.21 0.13 19.54
N ARG A 322 -0.60 -0.91 20.13
CA ARG A 322 -1.28 -1.83 21.06
C ARG A 322 -1.74 -1.11 22.33
N SER A 323 -0.88 -0.29 22.92
CA SER A 323 -1.21 0.47 24.11
C SER A 323 -2.40 1.42 23.88
N LEU A 324 -2.46 2.06 22.70
CA LEU A 324 -3.60 2.88 22.32
C LEU A 324 -4.88 2.05 22.20
N ALA A 325 -4.84 0.91 21.50
CA ALA A 325 -6.01 0.04 21.37
C ALA A 325 -6.51 -0.46 22.73
N GLU A 326 -5.62 -0.86 23.64
CA GLU A 326 -5.97 -1.25 25.02
C GLU A 326 -6.66 -0.11 25.78
N ILE A 327 -6.18 1.14 25.65
CA ILE A 327 -6.82 2.31 26.24
C ILE A 327 -8.24 2.51 25.69
N LEU A 328 -8.41 2.38 24.38
CA LEU A 328 -9.70 2.58 23.71
C LEU A 328 -10.71 1.48 24.07
N ASP A 329 -10.26 0.22 24.09
CA ASP A 329 -11.05 -0.94 24.48
C ASP A 329 -11.48 -0.84 25.96
N ALA A 330 -10.55 -0.50 26.86
CA ALA A 330 -10.82 -0.38 28.29
C ALA A 330 -11.79 0.76 28.63
N ALA A 331 -11.83 1.80 27.79
CA ALA A 331 -12.74 2.92 27.99
C ALA A 331 -14.17 2.62 27.53
N ASP A 332 -14.42 1.51 26.82
CA ASP A 332 -15.69 1.18 26.16
C ASP A 332 -16.26 2.40 25.40
N ALA A 333 -15.33 3.15 24.80
CA ALA A 333 -15.58 4.52 24.38
C ALA A 333 -15.97 4.63 22.91
N ALA A 334 -15.75 3.58 22.13
CA ALA A 334 -16.15 3.54 20.75
C ALA A 334 -17.61 3.07 20.65
N ASP A 335 -18.35 3.64 19.71
CA ASP A 335 -19.70 3.18 19.37
C ASP A 335 -19.62 1.88 18.56
N SER A 336 -18.54 1.70 17.80
CA SER A 336 -18.25 0.46 17.10
C SER A 336 -16.74 0.23 17.02
N VAL A 337 -16.35 -1.05 17.04
CA VAL A 337 -14.98 -1.50 16.75
C VAL A 337 -15.08 -2.50 15.61
N SER A 338 -14.35 -2.25 14.53
CA SER A 338 -14.28 -3.15 13.39
C SER A 338 -12.84 -3.51 13.06
N ARG A 339 -12.66 -4.75 12.63
CA ARG A 339 -11.41 -5.26 12.07
C ARG A 339 -11.67 -5.48 10.60
N ASP A 340 -11.03 -4.69 9.77
CA ASP A 340 -11.14 -4.81 8.33
C ASP A 340 -9.77 -5.09 7.71
N VAL A 341 -9.74 -5.02 6.39
CA VAL A 341 -8.61 -5.35 5.54
C VAL A 341 -7.47 -4.33 5.64
N PHE A 342 -7.77 -3.14 6.16
CA PHE A 342 -6.83 -2.04 6.33
C PHE A 342 -6.33 -1.94 7.76
N GLY A 343 -7.01 -2.58 8.72
CA GLY A 343 -6.51 -2.73 10.08
C GLY A 343 -7.62 -2.71 11.12
N LEU A 344 -7.38 -1.96 12.20
CA LEU A 344 -8.29 -1.81 13.32
C LEU A 344 -8.93 -0.43 13.29
N ARG A 345 -10.26 -0.37 13.32
CA ARG A 345 -11.04 0.86 13.23
C ARG A 345 -11.93 1.03 14.46
N TYR A 346 -11.89 2.23 15.02
CA TYR A 346 -12.72 2.69 16.13
C TYR A 346 -13.59 3.85 15.65
N GLU A 347 -14.90 3.78 15.89
CA GLU A 347 -15.83 4.85 15.56
C GLU A 347 -16.35 5.50 16.84
N PHE A 348 -16.29 6.82 16.90
CA PHE A 348 -16.76 7.63 18.02
C PHE A 348 -17.80 8.61 17.50
N GLY A 349 -19.05 8.47 17.97
CA GLY A 349 -20.10 9.45 17.74
C GLY A 349 -20.05 10.62 18.73
N PRO A 350 -20.98 11.57 18.62
CA PRO A 350 -20.95 12.82 19.37
C PRO A 350 -21.50 12.59 20.78
N ARG A 351 -20.66 12.08 21.70
CA ARG A 351 -21.08 11.72 23.07
C ARG A 351 -21.24 12.91 24.02
N LYS A 352 -20.76 14.10 23.66
CA LYS A 352 -20.81 15.32 24.48
C LYS A 352 -21.18 16.54 23.63
N PRO A 353 -21.76 17.61 24.21
CA PRO A 353 -21.98 18.86 23.49
C PRO A 353 -20.68 19.36 22.85
N GLY A 354 -20.67 19.46 21.52
CA GLY A 354 -19.52 19.92 20.75
C GLY A 354 -18.50 18.82 20.38
N ALA A 355 -18.72 17.55 20.76
CA ALA A 355 -18.00 16.43 20.19
C ALA A 355 -18.39 16.23 18.71
N VAL A 356 -17.51 15.61 17.95
CA VAL A 356 -17.69 15.34 16.52
C VAL A 356 -17.57 13.84 16.25
N ASP A 357 -18.07 13.42 15.10
CA ASP A 357 -17.83 12.06 14.63
C ASP A 357 -16.36 11.92 14.26
N VAL A 358 -15.72 10.91 14.86
CA VAL A 358 -14.32 10.58 14.63
C VAL A 358 -14.22 9.11 14.28
N THR A 359 -13.60 8.82 13.14
CA THR A 359 -13.07 7.47 12.86
C THR A 359 -11.58 7.48 13.15
N LEU A 360 -11.11 6.59 14.03
CA LEU A 360 -9.70 6.36 14.31
C LEU A 360 -9.30 5.00 13.71
N MET A 361 -8.27 4.99 12.89
CA MET A 361 -7.76 3.80 12.18
C MET A 361 -6.32 3.53 12.60
N LEU A 362 -6.00 2.27 12.87
CA LEU A 362 -4.64 1.79 13.09
C LEU A 362 -4.27 0.90 11.91
N GLU A 363 -3.54 1.47 10.96
CA GLU A 363 -3.17 0.82 9.71
C GLU A 363 -1.73 0.29 9.79
N PRO A 364 -1.48 -0.97 9.43
CA PRO A 364 -0.14 -1.56 9.45
C PRO A 364 0.74 -0.87 8.40
N MET A 365 1.90 -0.35 8.82
CA MET A 365 2.84 0.25 7.88
C MET A 365 3.69 -0.82 7.20
N LEU A 366 3.74 -0.73 5.88
CA LEU A 366 4.55 -1.58 5.03
C LEU A 366 6.01 -1.08 4.97
N PRO A 367 6.99 -1.97 4.72
CA PRO A 367 8.41 -1.64 4.76
C PRO A 367 8.88 -0.45 3.90
N HIS A 368 8.17 -0.10 2.82
CA HIS A 368 8.52 1.03 1.93
C HIS A 368 7.90 2.37 2.37
N GLN A 369 6.95 2.35 3.31
CA GLN A 369 6.26 3.55 3.77
C GLN A 369 7.16 4.33 4.75
N PRO A 370 7.13 5.68 4.71
CA PRO A 370 8.06 6.55 5.43
C PRO A 370 8.05 6.37 6.95
#